data_AF-A0A428CNJ1-F1
#
_entry.id   AF-A0A428CNJ1-F1
#
_cell.length_a   1.000
_cell.length_b   1.000
_cell.length_c   1.000
_cell.angle_alpha   90.00
_cell.angle_beta   90.00
_cell.angle_gamma   90.00
#
_symmetry.space_group_name_H-M   'P 1'
#
loop_
_entity.id
_entity.type
_entity.pdbx_description
1 polymer ?
#
loop_
_entity_poly.entity_id
_entity_poly.type
_entity_poly.pdbx_seq_one_letter_code
_entity_poly.pdbx_strand_id
1 'polypeptide(L)'
;MRQPKPANGNPYSAALKEAQAYNRIHLSKKRIYRMLIFEGFNSDTAQYAINHLQADYKANALATARDYRKYNKISKLEIHRRLVSPYDGGFTEEEANYAIQKLGDK
;
A
#
# COMPACT_ATOMS: atom_id res chain seq x y z
N MET A 1 6.70 23.43 -10.08
CA MET A 1 7.03 22.47 -11.15
C MET A 1 7.44 21.14 -10.53
N ARG A 2 6.82 20.03 -10.95
CA ARG A 2 7.36 18.66 -10.93
C ARG A 2 6.75 17.90 -12.12
N GLN A 3 7.56 17.68 -13.14
CA GLN A 3 7.45 16.53 -14.06
C GLN A 3 8.80 15.79 -13.92
N PRO A 4 8.94 14.45 -14.07
CA PRO A 4 8.11 13.50 -14.84
C PRO A 4 8.04 12.01 -14.33
N LYS A 5 7.21 11.17 -14.99
CA LYS A 5 7.47 9.73 -15.36
C LYS A 5 6.80 9.50 -16.76
N PRO A 6 7.37 8.72 -17.72
CA PRO A 6 8.10 9.25 -18.88
C PRO A 6 7.35 9.39 -20.23
N ALA A 7 8.13 9.89 -21.19
CA ALA A 7 7.85 10.75 -22.34
C ALA A 7 7.30 10.10 -23.64
N ASN A 8 7.14 8.78 -23.72
CA ASN A 8 6.42 8.12 -24.81
C ASN A 8 5.52 7.03 -24.19
N GLY A 9 4.21 7.31 -24.09
CA GLY A 9 3.20 6.43 -23.51
C GLY A 9 2.19 7.18 -22.64
N ASN A 10 1.04 6.56 -22.36
CA ASN A 10 0.00 7.17 -21.53
C ASN A 10 0.41 7.13 -20.03
N PRO A 11 0.57 8.28 -19.34
CA PRO A 11 1.01 8.32 -17.95
C PRO A 11 0.03 7.61 -17.00
N TYR A 12 -1.27 7.63 -17.30
CA TYR A 12 -2.30 6.97 -16.50
C TYR A 12 -2.18 5.45 -16.52
N SER A 13 -1.92 4.85 -17.69
CA SER A 13 -1.72 3.40 -17.79
C SER A 13 -0.40 2.97 -17.14
N ALA A 14 0.65 3.79 -17.27
CA ALA A 14 1.91 3.57 -16.59
C ALA A 14 1.74 3.59 -15.06
N ALA A 15 1.08 4.61 -14.51
CA ALA A 15 0.83 4.70 -13.07
C ALA A 15 -0.05 3.56 -12.55
N LEU A 16 -1.07 3.14 -13.31
CA LEU A 16 -1.91 2.01 -12.94
C LEU A 16 -1.11 0.70 -12.90
N LYS A 17 -0.20 0.47 -13.86
CA LYS A 17 0.68 -0.70 -13.87
C LYS A 17 1.60 -0.74 -12.64
N GLU A 18 2.16 0.40 -12.25
CA GLU A 18 2.98 0.49 -11.03
C GLU A 18 2.14 0.30 -9.77
N ALA A 19 0.95 0.88 -9.71
CA ALA A 19 0.03 0.67 -8.60
C ALA A 19 -0.33 -0.81 -8.42
N GLN A 20 -0.54 -1.54 -9.53
CA GLN A 20 -0.75 -3.00 -9.51
C GLN A 20 0.48 -3.75 -8.99
N ALA A 21 1.69 -3.35 -9.38
CA ALA A 21 2.93 -3.95 -8.88
C ALA A 21 3.08 -3.76 -7.36
N TYR A 22 2.81 -2.55 -6.87
CA TYR A 22 2.80 -2.27 -5.43
C TYR A 22 1.69 -3.01 -4.66
N ASN A 23 0.53 -3.20 -5.28
CA ASN A 23 -0.55 -4.00 -4.71
C ASN A 23 -0.16 -5.48 -4.56
N ARG A 24 0.61 -6.03 -5.51
CA ARG A 24 1.11 -7.42 -5.45
C ARG A 24 2.06 -7.68 -4.29
N ILE A 25 2.74 -6.64 -3.79
CA ILE A 25 3.55 -6.70 -2.56
C ILE A 25 2.80 -6.14 -1.34
N HIS A 26 1.47 -6.11 -1.41
CA HIS A 26 0.57 -5.85 -0.30
C HIS A 26 0.69 -4.47 0.33
N LEU A 27 1.04 -3.43 -0.43
CA LEU A 27 1.04 -2.07 0.12
C LEU A 27 -0.38 -1.55 0.39
N SER A 28 -0.49 -0.62 1.34
CA SER A 28 -1.71 0.15 1.59
C SER A 28 -1.98 1.16 0.48
N LYS A 29 -3.25 1.55 0.30
CA LYS A 29 -3.66 2.59 -0.64
C LYS A 29 -2.82 3.87 -0.53
N LYS A 30 -2.58 4.32 0.71
CA LYS A 30 -1.79 5.52 1.01
C LYS A 30 -0.33 5.37 0.60
N ARG A 31 0.27 4.19 0.84
CA ARG A 31 1.67 3.94 0.49
C ARG A 31 1.85 3.79 -1.01
N ILE A 32 0.92 3.12 -1.71
CA ILE A 32 0.92 3.07 -3.18
C ILE A 32 0.90 4.49 -3.77
N TYR A 33 -0.01 5.36 -3.32
CA TYR A 33 -0.07 6.75 -3.78
C TYR A 33 1.28 7.47 -3.60
N ARG A 34 1.89 7.35 -2.42
CA ARG A 34 3.18 7.99 -2.12
C ARG A 34 4.31 7.45 -2.98
N MET A 35 4.33 6.15 -3.26
CA MET A 35 5.32 5.56 -4.14
C MET A 35 5.18 6.10 -5.57
N LEU A 36 3.96 6.27 -6.08
CA LEU A 36 3.74 6.89 -7.39
C LEU A 36 4.25 8.33 -7.44
N ILE A 37 4.00 9.13 -6.39
CA ILE A 37 4.55 10.50 -6.29
C ILE A 37 6.08 10.49 -6.22
N PHE A 38 6.66 9.56 -5.45
CA PHE A 38 8.11 9.40 -5.31
C PHE A 38 8.78 9.01 -6.65
N GLU A 39 8.12 8.18 -7.44
CA GLU A 39 8.55 7.79 -8.79
C GLU A 39 8.38 8.89 -9.85
N GLY A 40 7.81 10.04 -9.48
CA GLY A 40 7.69 11.20 -10.35
C GLY A 40 6.36 11.35 -11.09
N PHE A 41 5.36 10.49 -10.83
CA PHE A 41 4.00 10.77 -11.29
C PHE A 41 3.45 12.00 -10.56
N ASN A 42 2.67 12.82 -11.28
CA ASN A 42 1.94 13.91 -10.65
C ASN A 42 0.73 13.39 -9.85
N SER A 43 0.16 14.26 -9.02
CA SER A 43 -0.97 13.92 -8.14
C SER A 43 -2.17 13.36 -8.90
N ASP A 44 -2.53 13.94 -10.05
CA ASP A 44 -3.70 13.51 -10.83
C ASP A 44 -3.52 12.10 -11.40
N THR A 45 -2.33 11.80 -11.90
CA THR A 45 -2.00 10.48 -12.46
C THR A 45 -1.94 9.42 -11.36
N ALA A 46 -1.33 9.76 -10.21
CA ALA A 46 -1.30 8.87 -9.06
C ALA A 46 -2.72 8.62 -8.52
N GLN A 47 -3.55 9.66 -8.42
CA GLN A 47 -4.93 9.53 -7.96
C GLN A 47 -5.78 8.71 -8.93
N TYR A 48 -5.60 8.90 -10.25
CA TYR A 48 -6.24 8.07 -11.26
C TYR A 48 -5.90 6.59 -11.06
N ALA A 49 -4.62 6.26 -10.90
CA ALA A 49 -4.18 4.88 -10.68
C ALA A 49 -4.83 4.28 -9.42
N ILE A 50 -4.89 5.06 -8.33
CA ILE A 50 -5.54 4.64 -7.09
C ILE A 50 -7.05 4.41 -7.25
N ASN A 51 -7.73 5.23 -8.05
CA ASN A 51 -9.17 5.11 -8.29
C ASN A 51 -9.54 3.93 -9.19
N HIS A 52 -8.63 3.53 -10.09
CA HIS A 52 -8.85 2.44 -11.04
C HIS A 52 -8.18 1.12 -10.62
N LEU A 53 -7.38 1.14 -9.56
CA LEU A 53 -6.81 -0.05 -8.97
C LEU A 53 -7.89 -0.82 -8.20
N GLN A 54 -8.25 -1.99 -8.71
CA GLN A 54 -9.05 -2.97 -7.97
C GLN A 54 -8.13 -3.68 -6.98
N ALA A 55 -8.24 -3.34 -5.70
CA ALA A 55 -7.42 -3.88 -4.63
C ALA A 55 -8.25 -4.16 -3.37
N ASP A 56 -7.98 -5.30 -2.74
CA ASP A 56 -8.47 -5.61 -1.40
C ASP A 56 -7.40 -5.20 -0.37
N TYR A 57 -7.51 -3.98 0.12
CA TYR A 57 -6.55 -3.45 1.08
C TYR A 57 -6.65 -4.11 2.48
N LYS A 58 -7.79 -4.73 2.82
CA LYS A 58 -7.92 -5.55 4.03
C LYS A 58 -7.09 -6.84 3.90
N ALA A 59 -7.14 -7.48 2.73
CA ALA A 59 -6.27 -8.62 2.42
C ALA A 59 -4.79 -8.23 2.42
N ASN A 60 -4.44 -7.07 1.87
CA ASN A 60 -3.06 -6.55 1.91
C ASN A 60 -2.57 -6.31 3.34
N ALA A 61 -3.40 -5.73 4.20
CA ALA A 61 -3.06 -5.52 5.61
C ALA A 61 -2.80 -6.86 6.32
N LEU A 62 -3.64 -7.88 6.07
CA LEU A 62 -3.46 -9.21 6.63
C LEU A 62 -2.16 -9.88 6.14
N ALA A 63 -1.83 -9.76 4.85
CA ALA A 63 -0.59 -10.28 4.31
C ALA A 63 0.64 -9.60 4.95
N THR A 64 0.62 -8.27 5.03
CA THR A 64 1.67 -7.48 5.70
C THR A 64 1.81 -7.87 7.17
N ALA A 65 0.69 -8.07 7.88
CA ALA A 65 0.69 -8.51 9.27
C ALA A 65 1.35 -9.89 9.45
N ARG A 66 1.11 -10.82 8.51
CA ARG A 66 1.74 -12.15 8.49
C ARG A 66 3.24 -12.04 8.26
N ASP A 67 3.68 -11.19 7.36
CA ASP A 67 5.11 -10.96 7.11
C ASP A 67 5.81 -10.35 8.33
N TYR A 68 5.20 -9.35 8.95
CA TYR A 68 5.69 -8.77 10.20
C TYR A 68 5.88 -9.82 11.30
N ARG A 69 4.92 -10.74 11.47
CA ARG A 69 5.04 -11.83 12.44
C ARG A 69 6.07 -12.89 12.04
N LYS A 70 6.19 -13.20 10.75
CA LYS A 70 7.13 -14.21 10.25
C LYS A 70 8.59 -13.80 10.50
N TYR A 71 8.91 -12.52 10.27
CA TYR A 71 10.29 -12.03 10.36
C TYR A 71 10.62 -11.36 11.70
N ASN A 72 9.63 -11.11 12.56
CA ASN A 72 9.85 -10.47 13.87
C ASN A 72 9.00 -11.15 14.95
N LYS A 73 9.56 -11.36 16.15
CA LYS A 73 8.82 -11.82 17.34
C LYS A 73 8.07 -10.66 18.01
N ILE A 74 7.14 -10.04 17.28
CA ILE A 74 6.38 -8.88 17.76
C ILE A 74 4.92 -9.22 18.06
N SER A 75 4.34 -8.50 19.02
CA SER A 75 2.96 -8.69 19.46
C SER A 75 1.94 -8.19 18.43
N LYS A 76 0.68 -8.65 18.54
CA LYS A 76 -0.44 -8.13 17.74
C LYS A 76 -0.60 -6.61 17.87
N LEU A 77 -0.36 -6.05 19.06
CA LEU A 77 -0.40 -4.61 19.28
C LEU A 77 0.69 -3.87 18.50
N GLU A 78 1.91 -4.41 18.47
CA GLU A 78 3.01 -3.81 17.72
C GLU A 78 2.78 -3.94 16.20
N ILE A 79 2.27 -5.08 15.74
CA ILE A 79 1.86 -5.26 14.34
C ILE A 79 0.81 -4.22 13.95
N HIS A 80 -0.22 -4.03 14.80
CA HIS A 80 -1.25 -3.02 14.58
C HIS A 80 -0.64 -1.62 14.44
N ARG A 81 0.22 -1.22 15.38
CA ARG A 81 0.92 0.07 15.36
C ARG A 81 1.73 0.28 14.07
N ARG A 82 2.44 -0.76 13.60
CA ARG A 82 3.20 -0.69 12.34
C ARG A 82 2.32 -0.61 11.11
N LEU A 83 1.17 -1.29 11.10
CA LEU A 83 0.21 -1.22 9.99
C LEU A 83 -0.38 0.18 9.84
N VAL A 84 -0.77 0.82 10.95
CA VAL A 84 -1.35 2.17 10.91
C VAL A 84 -0.30 3.29 10.87
N SER A 85 0.97 2.96 11.14
CA SER A 85 2.08 3.91 11.08
C SER A 85 2.04 4.65 9.74
N PRO A 86 1.94 5.99 9.74
CA PRO A 86 1.87 6.74 8.50
C PRO A 86 3.16 6.63 7.71
N TYR A 87 4.29 6.26 8.32
CA TYR A 87 5.59 6.14 7.66
C TYR A 87 5.86 4.73 7.12
N ASP A 88 5.24 3.71 7.70
CA ASP A 88 5.52 2.30 7.39
C ASP A 88 4.32 1.61 6.74
N GLY A 89 3.28 1.24 7.48
CA GLY A 89 2.16 0.51 6.88
C GLY A 89 1.21 1.41 6.09
N GLY A 90 0.83 2.56 6.64
CA GLY A 90 -0.11 3.50 6.02
C GLY A 90 -1.52 2.94 5.79
N PHE A 91 -1.86 1.82 6.42
CA PHE A 91 -3.21 1.26 6.41
C PHE A 91 -4.15 2.10 7.26
N THR A 92 -5.44 2.01 6.96
CA THR A 92 -6.49 2.56 7.82
C THR A 92 -6.63 1.72 9.10
N GLU A 93 -7.22 2.32 10.11
CA GLU A 93 -7.55 1.65 11.37
C GLU A 93 -8.45 0.41 11.13
N GLU A 94 -9.39 0.50 10.19
CA GLU A 94 -10.29 -0.63 9.85
C GLU A 94 -9.53 -1.80 9.21
N GLU A 95 -8.63 -1.52 8.26
CA GLU A 95 -7.81 -2.54 7.60
C GLU A 95 -6.84 -3.21 8.58
N ALA A 96 -6.22 -2.43 9.47
CA ALA A 96 -5.33 -2.95 10.49
C ALA A 96 -6.08 -3.81 11.51
N ASN A 97 -7.25 -3.37 11.99
CA ASN A 97 -8.08 -4.15 12.90
C ASN A 97 -8.56 -5.47 12.26
N TYR A 98 -8.99 -5.43 11.01
CA TYR A 98 -9.31 -6.63 10.24
C TYR A 98 -8.11 -7.60 10.19
N ALA A 99 -6.92 -7.07 9.85
CA ALA A 99 -5.70 -7.87 9.76
C ALA A 99 -5.37 -8.56 11.10
N ILE A 100 -5.42 -7.83 12.22
CA ILE A 100 -5.16 -8.39 13.55
C ILE A 100 -6.18 -9.46 13.94
N GLN A 101 -7.47 -9.23 13.66
CA GLN A 101 -8.53 -10.19 13.92
C GLN A 101 -8.30 -11.50 13.15
N LYS A 102 -7.81 -11.42 11.91
CA LYS A 102 -7.58 -12.57 11.02
C LYS A 102 -6.18 -13.19 11.13
N LEU A 103 -5.25 -12.56 11.85
CA LEU A 103 -3.87 -13.03 11.98
C LEU A 103 -3.76 -14.35 12.78
N GLY A 104 -4.76 -14.67 13.61
CA GLY A 104 -4.73 -15.85 14.50
C GLY A 104 -3.64 -15.73 15.58
N ASP A 105 -3.51 -16.73 16.46
CA ASP A 105 -2.57 -16.71 17.60
C ASP A 105 -1.35 -17.63 17.45
N LYS A 106 -1.23 -18.32 16.29
CA LYS A 106 -0.15 -19.29 16.05
C LYS A 106 1.19 -18.65 15.73
#